data_AF-A0A3E0CAH4-F1
#
_entry.id   AF-A0A3E0CAH4-F1
#
_cell.length_a   1.000
_cell.length_b   1.000
_cell.length_c   1.000
_cell.angle_alpha   90.00
_cell.angle_beta   90.00
_cell.angle_gamma   90.00
#
_symmetry.space_group_name_H-M   'P 1'
#
loop_
_entity.id
_entity.type
_entity.pdbx_description
1 polymer ?
#
loop_
_entity_poly.entity_id
_entity_poly.type
_entity_poly.pdbx_seq_one_letter_code
_entity_poly.pdbx_strand_id
1 'polypeptide(L)'
;MWLDRFGRVDGDLVVVGISESGEERHIPLKQMHQYRLPQPRVPRKMFVTSFSSWTQTSATEYASAFGITKGVTNQHVVYKFRKGNFTVMVPALELQRGLMSCPSEVVGMLYHPQGIDLMCSPVLGEGTIEMRMLQKRTIKNSLRTADKFIRRLDWFYPFPSAYLTWKSVYRYAANGKIAMTLPNAEIQCSVQGERDGDVIYARDICIFRITPLEEPLEWAKSIRREFKFHGAKAKQTIQPTTADSRVLARNGKWQLTDREWAVVEPLIHTIGVRRGRPSTHDLRQIIDCIIEKLGACKSWHEVGGAVATKSVIANYHRRMRDDGRWERVVTVLNEIRRAHRS
;
A
#
# COMPACT_ATOMS: atom_id res chain seq x y z
N MET A 1 -6.77 21.58 2.79
CA MET A 1 -5.51 22.31 3.06
C MET A 1 -4.41 21.75 2.18
N TRP A 2 -3.73 22.62 1.44
CA TRP A 2 -2.53 22.33 0.66
C TRP A 2 -1.30 22.47 1.57
N LEU A 3 -0.30 21.60 1.44
CA LEU A 3 0.97 21.77 2.15
C LEU A 3 1.94 22.44 1.19
N ASP A 4 2.39 23.64 1.50
CA ASP A 4 3.01 24.52 0.50
C ASP A 4 4.52 24.57 0.57
N ARG A 5 5.07 24.64 1.79
CA ARG A 5 6.51 24.84 1.99
C ARG A 5 6.97 24.33 3.34
N PHE A 6 8.28 24.24 3.52
CA PHE A 6 8.87 24.10 4.84
C PHE A 6 9.21 25.47 5.43
N GLY A 7 9.11 25.57 6.75
CA GLY A 7 9.53 26.73 7.53
C GLY A 7 10.25 26.29 8.80
N ARG A 8 10.60 27.25 9.65
CA ARG A 8 11.15 26.99 10.98
C ARG A 8 10.40 27.77 12.05
N VAL A 9 10.16 27.12 13.19
CA VAL A 9 9.64 27.73 14.41
C VAL A 9 10.53 27.23 15.54
N ASP A 10 11.14 28.14 16.29
CA ASP A 10 12.06 27.81 17.40
C ASP A 10 13.18 26.81 17.01
N GLY A 11 13.66 26.92 15.77
CA GLY A 11 14.69 26.04 15.21
C GLY A 11 14.16 24.70 14.66
N ASP A 12 12.94 24.31 14.99
CA ASP A 12 12.32 23.08 14.51
C ASP A 12 11.73 23.24 13.11
N LEU A 13 11.87 22.20 12.29
CA LEU A 13 11.30 22.15 10.95
C LEU A 13 9.77 21.97 11.04
N VAL A 14 9.03 22.89 10.43
CA VAL A 14 7.57 22.84 10.30
C VAL A 14 7.16 22.85 8.84
N VAL A 15 5.96 22.38 8.53
CA VAL A 15 5.34 22.50 7.21
C VAL A 15 4.31 23.61 7.28
N VAL A 16 4.33 24.53 6.31
CA VAL A 16 3.30 25.56 6.18
C VAL A 16 2.18 25.01 5.30
N GLY A 17 0.99 24.89 5.88
CA GLY A 17 -0.23 24.54 5.18
C GLY A 17 -1.04 25.79 4.82
N ILE A 18 -1.73 25.74 3.69
CA ILE A 18 -2.58 26.81 3.16
C ILE A 18 -4.01 26.29 3.05
N SER A 19 -4.93 26.95 3.75
CA SER A 19 -6.36 26.65 3.68
C SER A 19 -6.98 27.11 2.35
N GLU A 20 -8.25 26.78 2.11
CA GLU A 20 -8.98 27.29 0.94
C GLU A 20 -9.17 28.82 0.98
N SER A 21 -9.23 29.42 2.18
CA SER A 21 -9.27 30.88 2.35
C SER A 21 -7.92 31.57 2.14
N GLY A 22 -6.83 30.82 1.98
CA GLY A 22 -5.46 31.33 1.88
C GLY A 22 -4.77 31.56 3.22
N GLU A 23 -5.38 31.12 4.33
CA GLU A 23 -4.78 31.22 5.67
C GLU A 23 -3.64 30.23 5.83
N GLU A 24 -2.51 30.71 6.37
CA GLU A 24 -1.35 29.89 6.66
C GLU A 24 -1.42 29.25 8.03
N ARG A 25 -1.00 27.98 8.12
CA ARG A 25 -0.89 27.25 9.37
C ARG A 25 0.44 26.52 9.45
N HIS A 26 1.16 26.69 10.55
CA HIS A 26 2.36 25.92 10.84
C HIS A 26 1.98 24.56 11.41
N ILE A 27 2.45 23.50 10.78
CA ILE A 27 2.16 22.11 11.10
C ILE A 27 3.46 21.44 11.53
N PRO A 28 3.52 20.85 12.75
CA PRO A 28 4.67 20.07 13.17
C PRO A 28 4.96 18.93 12.20
N LEU A 29 6.23 18.69 11.87
CA LEU A 29 6.63 17.68 10.89
C LEU A 29 6.05 16.28 11.19
N LYS A 30 5.98 15.92 12.47
CA LYS A 30 5.42 14.63 12.92
C LYS A 30 3.95 14.46 12.53
N GLN A 31 3.20 15.55 12.37
CA GLN A 31 1.78 15.53 11.99
C GLN A 31 1.56 15.65 10.48
N MET A 32 2.60 15.99 9.69
CA MET A 32 2.50 16.19 8.24
C MET A 32 1.81 15.03 7.50
N HIS A 33 1.99 13.79 7.96
CA HIS A 33 1.37 12.60 7.35
C HIS A 33 -0.16 12.57 7.45
N GLN A 34 -0.74 13.28 8.42
CA GLN A 34 -2.18 13.38 8.67
C GLN A 34 -2.87 14.33 7.68
N TYR A 35 -2.11 15.29 7.13
CA TYR A 35 -2.61 16.26 6.18
C TYR A 35 -2.48 15.71 4.76
N ARG A 36 -3.61 15.23 4.24
CA ARG A 36 -3.78 14.80 2.84
C ARG A 36 -5.00 15.50 2.26
N LEU A 37 -4.96 15.78 0.96
CA LEU A 37 -6.19 16.11 0.24
C LEU A 37 -7.15 14.91 0.34
N PRO A 38 -8.47 15.15 0.44
CA PRO A 38 -9.46 14.07 0.51
C PRO A 38 -9.27 13.07 -0.62
N GLN A 39 -9.26 11.77 -0.30
CA GLN A 39 -9.06 10.75 -1.33
C GLN A 39 -10.27 10.73 -2.28
N PRO A 40 -10.04 10.84 -3.60
CA PRO A 40 -11.13 10.83 -4.56
C PRO A 40 -11.70 9.42 -4.67
N ARG A 41 -13.01 9.29 -4.88
CA ARG A 41 -13.69 7.99 -5.08
C ARG A 41 -13.52 7.40 -6.48
N VAL A 42 -12.49 7.84 -7.21
CA VAL A 42 -12.19 7.39 -8.58
C VAL A 42 -11.25 6.19 -8.58
N PRO A 43 -11.36 5.29 -9.58
CA PRO A 43 -10.42 4.18 -9.75
C PRO A 43 -8.98 4.66 -9.96
N ARG A 44 -8.03 3.82 -9.55
CA ARG A 44 -6.61 4.04 -9.85
C ARG A 44 -6.32 3.75 -11.31
N LYS A 45 -5.47 4.57 -11.93
CA LYS A 45 -4.95 4.34 -13.27
C LYS A 45 -3.50 3.92 -13.23
N MET A 46 -3.14 2.93 -14.04
CA MET A 46 -1.83 2.30 -14.06
C MET A 46 -0.93 2.97 -15.10
N PHE A 47 0.32 3.19 -14.75
CA PHE A 47 1.32 3.80 -15.63
C PHE A 47 2.66 3.07 -15.54
N VAL A 48 3.37 3.07 -16.66
CA VAL A 48 4.79 2.71 -16.75
C VAL A 48 5.51 3.91 -17.32
N THR A 49 6.47 4.47 -16.57
CA THR A 49 7.13 5.73 -16.91
C THR A 49 8.55 5.77 -16.35
N SER A 50 9.45 6.49 -17.03
CA SER A 50 10.78 6.81 -16.50
C SER A 50 10.75 8.16 -15.82
N PHE A 51 11.41 8.29 -14.67
CA PHE A 51 11.62 9.58 -14.01
C PHE A 51 12.41 10.57 -14.86
N SER A 52 13.25 10.10 -15.79
CA SER A 52 13.98 10.99 -16.73
C SER A 52 13.05 11.75 -17.69
N SER A 53 11.82 11.26 -17.89
CA SER A 53 10.80 11.93 -18.71
C SER A 53 9.93 12.92 -17.93
N TRP A 54 10.13 13.01 -16.61
CA TRP A 54 9.32 13.86 -15.75
C TRP A 54 9.89 15.28 -15.73
N THR A 55 9.02 16.27 -15.82
CA THR A 55 9.37 17.70 -15.74
C THR A 55 8.72 18.33 -14.53
N GLN A 56 9.21 19.50 -14.09
CA GLN A 56 8.55 20.27 -13.05
C GLN A 56 7.47 21.18 -13.66
N THR A 57 6.41 21.44 -12.91
CA THR A 57 5.31 22.35 -13.28
C THR A 57 4.87 23.15 -12.05
N SER A 58 4.02 24.15 -12.26
CA SER A 58 3.57 25.08 -11.22
C SER A 58 2.75 24.40 -10.12
N ALA A 59 3.06 24.72 -8.86
CA ALA A 59 2.26 24.34 -7.70
C ALA A 59 0.91 25.07 -7.73
N THR A 60 0.91 26.32 -8.15
CA THR A 60 -0.30 27.16 -8.28
C THR A 60 -1.28 26.57 -9.31
N GLU A 61 -0.78 26.04 -10.43
CA GLU A 61 -1.59 25.34 -11.44
C GLU A 61 -2.28 24.12 -10.81
N TYR A 62 -1.53 23.28 -10.10
CA TYR A 62 -2.07 22.11 -9.42
C TYR A 62 -3.09 22.48 -8.32
N ALA A 63 -2.76 23.46 -7.47
CA ALA A 63 -3.60 23.85 -6.35
C ALA A 63 -4.92 24.51 -6.81
N SER A 64 -4.87 25.24 -7.93
CA SER A 64 -6.05 25.88 -8.53
C SER A 64 -7.10 24.86 -8.99
N ALA A 65 -6.69 23.67 -9.42
CA ALA A 65 -7.60 22.56 -9.73
C ALA A 65 -8.44 22.11 -8.52
N PHE A 66 -8.06 22.52 -7.31
CA PHE A 66 -8.76 22.22 -6.06
C PHE A 66 -9.33 23.47 -5.38
N GLY A 67 -9.48 24.58 -6.12
CA GLY A 67 -10.03 25.83 -5.59
C GLY A 67 -9.10 26.62 -4.67
N ILE A 68 -7.84 26.20 -4.51
CA ILE A 68 -6.86 26.89 -3.67
C ILE A 68 -6.06 27.86 -4.56
N THR A 69 -6.52 29.10 -4.63
CA THR A 69 -5.98 30.12 -5.54
C THR A 69 -5.19 31.23 -4.85
N LYS A 70 -5.23 31.31 -3.51
CA LYS A 70 -4.55 32.33 -2.72
C LYS A 70 -3.47 31.74 -1.83
N GLY A 71 -2.37 32.47 -1.65
CA GLY A 71 -1.26 32.11 -0.76
C GLY A 71 -0.31 31.03 -1.29
N VAL A 72 -0.71 30.22 -2.28
CA VAL A 72 0.11 29.14 -2.82
C VAL A 72 1.38 29.67 -3.46
N THR A 73 2.51 29.13 -3.03
CA THR A 73 3.83 29.43 -3.59
C THR A 73 4.31 28.26 -4.45
N ASN A 74 5.35 28.48 -5.26
CA ASN A 74 5.99 27.41 -6.02
C ASN A 74 7.08 26.66 -5.23
N GLN A 75 6.98 26.64 -3.90
CA GLN A 75 7.92 25.93 -3.03
C GLN A 75 7.56 24.44 -2.86
N HIS A 76 6.32 24.02 -3.17
CA HIS A 76 5.96 22.62 -3.32
C HIS A 76 6.02 22.23 -4.80
N VAL A 77 7.12 21.57 -5.18
CA VAL A 77 7.31 21.11 -6.55
C VAL A 77 6.22 20.12 -6.96
N VAL A 78 5.65 20.33 -8.15
CA VAL A 78 4.77 19.37 -8.80
C VAL A 78 5.51 18.80 -10.00
N TYR A 79 5.59 17.47 -10.08
CA TYR A 79 6.17 16.79 -11.23
C TYR A 79 5.09 16.45 -12.25
N LYS A 80 5.46 16.43 -13.52
CA LYS A 80 4.56 16.18 -14.65
C LYS A 80 5.18 15.15 -15.58
N PHE A 81 4.39 14.18 -16.03
CA PHE A 81 4.78 13.28 -17.11
C PHE A 81 3.62 13.03 -18.06
N ARG A 82 3.93 12.65 -19.30
CA ARG A 82 2.94 12.31 -20.32
C ARG A 82 2.99 10.82 -20.62
N LYS A 83 1.83 10.17 -20.69
CA LYS A 83 1.70 8.78 -21.14
C LYS A 83 0.44 8.61 -21.98
N GLY A 84 0.62 8.34 -23.28
CA GLY A 84 -0.47 8.36 -24.25
C GLY A 84 -1.14 9.73 -24.27
N ASN A 85 -2.46 9.74 -24.09
CA ASN A 85 -3.26 10.97 -24.05
C ASN A 85 -3.27 11.63 -22.66
N PHE A 86 -2.66 11.03 -21.64
CA PHE A 86 -2.74 11.56 -20.28
C PHE A 86 -1.50 12.38 -19.92
N THR A 87 -1.72 13.56 -19.39
CA THR A 87 -0.74 14.31 -18.61
C THR A 87 -1.02 14.07 -17.13
N VAL A 88 -0.05 13.60 -16.38
CA VAL A 88 -0.20 13.30 -14.95
C VAL A 88 0.65 14.27 -14.14
N MET A 89 0.03 14.99 -13.22
CA MET A 89 0.68 15.91 -12.29
C MET A 89 0.74 15.27 -10.91
N VAL A 90 1.93 15.17 -10.33
CA VAL A 90 2.21 14.50 -9.06
C VAL A 90 2.93 15.47 -8.11
N PRO A 91 2.27 15.95 -7.04
CA PRO A 91 2.94 16.76 -6.03
C PRO A 91 4.10 15.99 -5.40
N ALA A 92 5.21 16.68 -5.12
CA ALA A 92 6.40 16.05 -4.55
C ALA A 92 6.11 15.28 -3.27
N LEU A 93 5.28 15.80 -2.37
CA LEU A 93 4.87 15.08 -1.16
C LEU A 93 4.16 13.74 -1.43
N GLU A 94 3.28 13.68 -2.43
CA GLU A 94 2.64 12.40 -2.80
C GLU A 94 3.66 11.44 -3.42
N LEU A 95 4.60 11.96 -4.21
CA LEU A 95 5.71 11.15 -4.71
C LEU A 95 6.61 10.66 -3.57
N GLN A 96 6.92 11.47 -2.56
CA GLN A 96 7.70 11.06 -1.36
C GLN A 96 6.98 9.91 -0.66
N ARG A 97 5.66 10.04 -0.45
CA ARG A 97 4.82 9.00 0.17
C ARG A 97 4.82 7.70 -0.64
N GLY A 98 4.62 7.79 -1.95
CA GLY A 98 4.56 6.62 -2.84
C GLY A 98 5.91 5.92 -3.03
N LEU A 99 6.97 6.70 -3.22
CA LEU A 99 8.31 6.21 -3.51
C LEU A 99 9.00 5.68 -2.25
N MET A 100 9.04 6.49 -1.18
CA MET A 100 9.73 6.14 0.06
C MET A 100 8.89 5.16 0.90
N SER A 101 7.57 5.35 0.92
CA SER A 101 6.63 4.57 1.76
C SER A 101 7.10 4.40 3.21
N CYS A 102 7.68 5.46 3.78
CA CYS A 102 8.16 5.47 5.16
C CYS A 102 7.00 5.21 6.14
N PRO A 103 7.14 4.28 7.09
CA PRO A 103 6.28 4.23 8.27
C PRO A 103 6.28 5.57 9.00
N SER A 104 5.16 5.92 9.64
CA SER A 104 4.99 7.16 10.43
C SER A 104 6.07 7.33 11.50
N GLU A 105 6.58 6.23 12.04
CA GLU A 105 7.58 6.17 13.10
C GLU A 105 8.97 6.61 12.63
N VAL A 106 9.24 6.51 11.32
CA VAL A 106 10.54 6.86 10.72
C VAL A 106 10.44 7.98 9.68
N VAL A 107 9.25 8.55 9.46
CA VAL A 107 9.06 9.65 8.49
C VAL A 107 9.93 10.86 8.81
N GLY A 108 10.21 11.12 10.09
CA GLY A 108 11.12 12.18 10.51
C GLY A 108 12.55 11.99 10.02
N MET A 109 13.01 10.74 9.85
CA MET A 109 14.35 10.43 9.34
C MET A 109 14.51 10.82 7.86
N LEU A 110 13.42 10.94 7.10
CA LEU A 110 13.47 11.44 5.73
C LEU A 110 13.94 12.91 5.66
N TYR A 111 13.71 13.66 6.74
CA TYR A 111 14.05 15.07 6.88
C TYR A 111 15.22 15.27 7.86
N HIS A 112 16.11 14.28 7.95
CA HIS A 112 17.33 14.35 8.75
C HIS A 112 18.57 14.34 7.85
N PRO A 113 19.64 15.11 8.15
CA PRO A 113 20.86 15.17 7.31
C PRO A 113 21.53 13.83 7.07
N GLN A 114 21.50 12.94 8.07
CA GLN A 114 22.05 11.57 8.00
C GLN A 114 20.95 10.50 7.82
N GLY A 115 19.78 10.88 7.32
CA GLY A 115 18.54 10.11 7.39
C GLY A 115 18.67 8.61 7.08
N ILE A 116 19.08 8.26 5.86
CA ILE A 116 19.19 6.85 5.45
C ILE A 116 20.33 6.12 6.17
N ASP A 117 21.45 6.80 6.40
CA ASP A 117 22.66 6.26 7.03
C ASP A 117 22.45 5.91 8.52
N LEU A 118 21.53 6.63 9.20
CA LEU A 118 21.13 6.34 10.58
C LEU A 118 20.08 5.23 10.69
N MET A 119 19.35 4.95 9.62
CA MET A 119 18.26 3.98 9.64
C MET A 119 18.73 2.56 9.34
N CYS A 120 19.61 2.39 8.35
CA CYS A 120 20.04 1.08 7.89
C CYS A 120 21.52 1.04 7.52
N SER A 121 22.07 -0.17 7.54
CA SER A 121 23.42 -0.46 7.08
C SER A 121 23.41 -1.74 6.23
N PRO A 122 24.25 -1.83 5.18
CA PRO A 122 24.43 -3.05 4.41
C PRO A 122 25.09 -4.12 5.27
N VAL A 123 24.57 -5.35 5.20
CA VAL A 123 25.22 -6.53 5.75
C VAL A 123 25.60 -7.44 4.59
N LEU A 124 26.90 -7.66 4.45
CA LEU A 124 27.47 -8.55 3.44
C LEU A 124 27.41 -9.99 3.96
N GLY A 125 26.75 -10.87 3.22
CA GLY A 125 26.76 -12.32 3.42
C GLY A 125 27.48 -13.03 2.28
N GLU A 126 27.49 -14.36 2.31
CA GLU A 126 28.02 -15.18 1.21
C GLU A 126 27.16 -14.97 -0.04
N GLY A 127 27.65 -14.15 -0.98
CA GLY A 127 27.00 -13.86 -2.26
C GLY A 127 25.70 -13.04 -2.17
N THR A 128 25.29 -12.62 -0.97
CA THR A 128 24.04 -11.88 -0.73
C THR A 128 24.31 -10.60 0.04
N ILE A 129 23.46 -9.60 -0.20
CA ILE A 129 23.54 -8.32 0.50
C ILE A 129 22.15 -7.93 0.96
N GLU A 130 22.04 -7.62 2.23
CA GLU A 130 20.77 -7.25 2.86
C GLU A 130 20.90 -5.92 3.59
N MET A 131 19.91 -5.05 3.45
CA MET A 131 19.83 -3.86 4.29
C MET A 131 19.27 -4.22 5.67
N ARG A 132 20.04 -3.96 6.73
CA ARG A 132 19.61 -4.18 8.10
C ARG A 132 19.29 -2.86 8.78
N MET A 133 18.09 -2.77 9.36
CA MET A 133 17.70 -1.63 10.19
C MET A 133 18.54 -1.60 11.48
N LEU A 134 19.14 -0.44 11.76
CA LEU A 134 19.96 -0.19 12.95
C LEU A 134 19.09 -0.04 14.22
N GLN A 135 17.90 0.54 14.09
CA GLN A 135 16.99 0.80 15.21
C GLN A 135 15.73 -0.09 15.19
N LYS A 136 15.91 -1.42 15.33
CA LYS A 136 14.77 -2.38 15.34
C LYS A 136 13.75 -2.13 16.46
N ARG A 137 14.16 -1.53 17.59
CA ARG A 137 13.29 -1.36 18.78
C ARG A 137 12.15 -0.35 18.58
N THR A 138 12.29 0.60 17.65
CA THR A 138 11.29 1.66 17.40
C THR A 138 10.12 1.17 16.53
N ILE A 139 10.29 0.09 15.76
CA ILE A 139 9.29 -0.44 14.80
C ILE A 139 8.71 -1.79 15.29
N LYS A 140 8.52 -1.95 16.60
CA LYS A 140 8.11 -3.23 17.20
C LYS A 140 6.70 -3.69 16.80
N ASN A 141 5.80 -2.79 16.41
CA ASN A 141 4.37 -3.11 16.22
C ASN A 141 3.91 -3.23 14.76
N SER A 142 4.79 -3.03 13.78
CA SER A 142 4.42 -2.95 12.36
C SER A 142 5.35 -3.80 11.47
N LEU A 143 5.60 -5.05 11.86
CA LEU A 143 6.49 -5.99 11.16
C LEU A 143 6.21 -6.11 9.64
N ARG A 144 4.94 -6.04 9.20
CA ARG A 144 4.59 -6.10 7.77
C ARG A 144 4.91 -4.82 6.97
N THR A 145 4.85 -3.65 7.61
CA THR A 145 5.21 -2.38 6.95
C THR A 145 6.73 -2.22 6.92
N ALA A 146 7.43 -2.75 7.94
CA ALA A 146 8.88 -2.79 7.99
C ALA A 146 9.47 -3.54 6.79
N ASP A 147 8.95 -4.72 6.43
CA ASP A 147 9.49 -5.49 5.28
C ASP A 147 9.34 -4.76 3.93
N LYS A 148 8.21 -4.09 3.71
CA LYS A 148 7.98 -3.32 2.47
C LYS A 148 8.88 -2.09 2.39
N PHE A 149 9.16 -1.49 3.53
CA PHE A 149 10.05 -0.36 3.65
C PHE A 149 11.51 -0.77 3.48
N ILE A 150 11.96 -1.83 4.16
CA ILE A 150 13.31 -2.41 4.04
C ILE A 150 13.59 -2.80 2.58
N ARG A 151 12.64 -3.41 1.88
CA ARG A 151 12.80 -3.73 0.45
C ARG A 151 13.09 -2.51 -0.42
N ARG A 152 12.61 -1.31 -0.04
CA ARG A 152 12.93 -0.06 -0.74
C ARG A 152 14.34 0.42 -0.40
N LEU A 153 14.80 0.20 0.83
CA LEU A 153 16.17 0.51 1.23
C LEU A 153 17.20 -0.31 0.43
N ASP A 154 16.86 -1.56 0.08
CA ASP A 154 17.66 -2.37 -0.85
C ASP A 154 17.86 -1.70 -2.23
N TRP A 155 17.01 -0.74 -2.61
CA TRP A 155 17.21 0.08 -3.81
C TRP A 155 17.80 1.45 -3.50
N PHE A 156 17.30 2.13 -2.47
CA PHE A 156 17.76 3.48 -2.13
C PHE A 156 19.23 3.54 -1.71
N TYR A 157 19.75 2.50 -1.07
CA TYR A 157 21.10 2.52 -0.52
C TYR A 157 22.20 2.24 -1.57
N PRO A 158 22.09 1.20 -2.41
CA PRO A 158 23.17 0.84 -3.31
C PRO A 158 23.15 1.56 -4.68
N PHE A 159 22.07 2.26 -5.05
CA PHE A 159 21.96 2.94 -6.34
C PHE A 159 22.24 4.44 -6.20
N PRO A 160 23.25 5.01 -6.87
CA PRO A 160 23.69 6.39 -6.65
C PRO A 160 22.59 7.44 -6.77
N SER A 161 21.79 7.42 -7.85
CA SER A 161 20.73 8.41 -8.04
C SER A 161 19.58 8.23 -7.04
N ALA A 162 19.29 7.00 -6.61
CA ALA A 162 18.30 6.73 -5.57
C ALA A 162 18.78 7.24 -4.20
N TYR A 163 20.04 6.99 -3.85
CA TYR A 163 20.64 7.49 -2.62
C TYR A 163 20.62 9.03 -2.57
N LEU A 164 20.96 9.68 -3.69
CA LEU A 164 20.86 11.13 -3.84
C LEU A 164 19.42 11.63 -3.76
N THR A 165 18.46 10.90 -4.32
CA THR A 165 17.03 11.18 -4.19
C THR A 165 16.63 11.24 -2.72
N TRP A 166 17.02 10.26 -1.91
CA TRP A 166 16.77 10.26 -0.46
C TRP A 166 17.35 11.51 0.21
N LYS A 167 18.65 11.76 0.03
CA LYS A 167 19.35 12.90 0.65
C LYS A 167 18.80 14.25 0.21
N SER A 168 18.28 14.34 -1.01
CA SER A 168 17.72 15.58 -1.54
C SER A 168 16.49 16.05 -0.76
N VAL A 169 15.70 15.15 -0.17
CA VAL A 169 14.46 15.53 0.54
C VAL A 169 14.76 16.46 1.71
N TYR A 170 15.72 16.09 2.56
CA TYR A 170 16.19 16.95 3.63
C TYR A 170 16.78 18.27 3.09
N ARG A 171 17.60 18.22 2.04
CA ARG A 171 18.22 19.43 1.46
C ARG A 171 17.16 20.41 0.96
N TYR A 172 16.14 19.93 0.26
CA TYR A 172 15.04 20.79 -0.20
C TYR A 172 14.24 21.33 0.99
N ALA A 173 13.92 20.49 1.98
CA ALA A 173 13.20 20.92 3.16
C ALA A 173 13.94 22.01 3.96
N ALA A 174 15.26 21.87 4.11
CA ALA A 174 16.12 22.88 4.74
C ALA A 174 16.13 24.22 3.98
N ASN A 175 15.84 24.20 2.68
CA ASN A 175 15.71 25.38 1.81
C ASN A 175 14.24 25.82 1.64
N GLY A 176 13.34 25.37 2.52
CA GLY A 176 11.93 25.75 2.50
C GLY A 176 11.09 25.05 1.43
N LYS A 177 11.63 24.05 0.71
CA LYS A 177 10.97 23.40 -0.44
C LYS A 177 10.44 22.02 -0.12
N ILE A 178 9.22 21.72 -0.56
CA ILE A 178 8.70 20.36 -0.64
C ILE A 178 9.07 19.80 -2.03
N ALA A 179 10.21 19.12 -2.12
CA ALA A 179 10.73 18.59 -3.38
C ALA A 179 11.65 17.38 -3.17
N MET A 180 12.08 16.76 -4.26
CA MET A 180 13.18 15.80 -4.32
C MET A 180 13.89 15.84 -5.69
N THR A 181 15.14 15.41 -5.74
CA THR A 181 15.78 15.02 -6.99
C THR A 181 15.18 13.69 -7.41
N LEU A 182 14.83 13.52 -8.68
CA LEU A 182 14.27 12.25 -9.16
C LEU A 182 15.40 11.26 -9.49
N PRO A 183 15.24 9.95 -9.18
CA PRO A 183 16.25 8.96 -9.47
C PRO A 183 16.21 8.54 -10.94
N ASN A 184 17.31 7.99 -11.44
CA ASN A 184 17.41 7.38 -12.75
C ASN A 184 16.79 5.96 -12.72
N ALA A 185 15.46 5.89 -12.84
CA ALA A 185 14.73 4.64 -12.82
C ALA A 185 13.43 4.69 -13.64
N GLU A 186 13.03 3.53 -14.17
CA GLU A 186 11.67 3.27 -14.62
C GLU A 186 10.82 2.80 -13.44
N ILE A 187 9.58 3.26 -13.38
CA ILE A 187 8.60 2.83 -12.39
C ILE A 187 7.34 2.27 -13.05
N GLN A 188 6.73 1.30 -12.36
CA GLN A 188 5.31 0.99 -12.54
C GLN A 188 4.55 1.47 -11.32
N CYS A 189 3.55 2.30 -11.57
CA CYS A 189 2.79 2.97 -10.53
C CYS A 189 1.29 3.01 -10.83
N SER A 190 0.52 3.20 -9.78
CA SER A 190 -0.91 3.45 -9.84
C SER A 190 -1.19 4.83 -9.27
N VAL A 191 -1.94 5.64 -10.00
CA VAL A 191 -2.26 7.01 -9.62
C VAL A 191 -3.77 7.12 -9.38
N GLN A 192 -4.13 7.79 -8.29
CA GLN A 192 -5.50 8.14 -7.95
C GLN A 192 -5.59 9.66 -7.86
N GLY A 193 -6.54 10.29 -8.53
CA GLY A 193 -6.57 11.74 -8.66
C GLY A 193 -7.82 12.26 -9.34
N GLU A 194 -8.03 13.56 -9.28
CA GLU A 194 -9.08 14.22 -10.07
C GLU A 194 -8.64 14.34 -11.52
N ARG A 195 -9.62 14.31 -12.43
CA ARG A 195 -9.38 14.38 -13.86
C ARG A 195 -10.08 15.61 -14.42
N ASP A 196 -9.34 16.39 -15.18
CA ASP A 196 -9.86 17.49 -15.98
C ASP A 196 -9.35 17.32 -17.42
N GLY A 197 -10.26 17.02 -18.34
CA GLY A 197 -9.92 16.62 -19.71
C GLY A 197 -8.90 15.48 -19.74
N ASP A 198 -7.70 15.77 -20.24
CA ASP A 198 -6.59 14.83 -20.38
C ASP A 198 -5.54 14.93 -19.26
N VAL A 199 -5.78 15.81 -18.27
CA VAL A 199 -4.91 16.00 -17.12
C VAL A 199 -5.43 15.20 -15.91
N ILE A 200 -4.52 14.51 -15.23
CA ILE A 200 -4.78 13.82 -13.96
C ILE A 200 -3.98 14.50 -12.85
N TYR A 201 -4.68 15.09 -11.89
CA TYR A 201 -4.11 15.69 -10.69
C TYR A 201 -4.00 14.63 -9.59
N ALA A 202 -2.83 14.02 -9.46
CA ALA A 202 -2.59 12.89 -8.56
C ALA A 202 -2.69 13.30 -7.08
N ARG A 203 -3.69 12.74 -6.39
CA ARG A 203 -3.85 12.84 -4.93
C ARG A 203 -3.22 11.68 -4.17
N ASP A 204 -2.93 10.59 -4.86
CA ASP A 204 -2.16 9.47 -4.35
C ASP A 204 -1.42 8.79 -5.50
N ILE A 205 -0.19 8.35 -5.23
CA ILE A 205 0.60 7.52 -6.12
C ILE A 205 1.13 6.32 -5.34
N CYS A 206 0.92 5.12 -5.86
CA CYS A 206 1.51 3.90 -5.31
C CYS A 206 2.45 3.28 -6.32
N ILE A 207 3.72 3.20 -5.96
CA ILE A 207 4.77 2.58 -6.76
C ILE A 207 4.94 1.14 -6.30
N PHE A 208 4.78 0.22 -7.24
CA PHE A 208 4.81 -1.22 -6.96
C PHE A 208 5.90 -1.95 -7.74
N ARG A 209 6.53 -1.30 -8.71
CA ARG A 209 7.75 -1.80 -9.34
C ARG A 209 8.70 -0.65 -9.64
N ILE A 210 9.99 -0.89 -9.43
CA ILE A 210 11.08 0.00 -9.83
C ILE A 210 12.15 -0.83 -10.54
N THR A 211 12.62 -0.30 -11.66
CA THR A 211 13.73 -0.83 -12.45
C THR A 211 14.78 0.28 -12.57
N PRO A 212 15.90 0.21 -11.84
CA PRO A 212 16.97 1.19 -11.96
C PRO A 212 17.54 1.20 -13.37
N LEU A 213 17.86 2.39 -13.87
CA LEU A 213 18.49 2.62 -15.18
C LEU A 213 19.98 3.01 -15.02
N GLU A 214 20.56 2.67 -13.87
CA GLU A 214 21.95 2.88 -13.50
C GLU A 214 22.49 1.61 -12.84
N GLU A 215 23.82 1.48 -12.80
CA GLU A 215 24.49 0.40 -12.06
C GLU A 215 24.50 0.69 -10.55
N PRO A 216 24.36 -0.34 -9.70
CA PRO A 216 24.59 -0.18 -8.27
C PRO A 216 26.08 0.08 -7.99
N LEU A 217 26.39 0.52 -6.78
CA LEU A 217 27.77 0.63 -6.29
C LEU A 217 28.50 -0.72 -6.40
N GLU A 218 29.84 -0.67 -6.51
CA GLU A 218 30.69 -1.85 -6.72
C GLU A 218 30.43 -2.98 -5.72
N TRP A 219 30.28 -2.64 -4.44
CA TRP A 219 30.02 -3.62 -3.38
C TRP A 219 28.63 -4.27 -3.49
N ALA A 220 27.73 -3.72 -4.30
CA ALA A 220 26.33 -4.12 -4.43
C ALA A 220 25.96 -4.77 -5.78
N LYS A 221 26.96 -5.16 -6.59
CA LYS A 221 26.72 -5.73 -7.94
C LYS A 221 25.84 -6.99 -7.98
N SER A 222 25.80 -7.77 -6.89
CA SER A 222 24.96 -8.97 -6.79
C SER A 222 23.49 -8.67 -6.48
N ILE A 223 23.12 -7.41 -6.23
CA ILE A 223 21.76 -7.06 -5.88
C ILE A 223 20.81 -7.16 -7.07
N ARG A 224 19.53 -7.39 -6.77
CA ARG A 224 18.45 -7.42 -7.77
C ARG A 224 18.39 -6.12 -8.58
N ARG A 225 18.12 -6.26 -9.89
CA ARG A 225 17.88 -5.13 -10.82
C ARG A 225 16.41 -4.76 -10.98
N GLU A 226 15.53 -5.47 -10.29
CA GLU A 226 14.10 -5.20 -10.31
C GLU A 226 13.54 -5.30 -8.88
N PHE A 227 12.84 -4.26 -8.47
CA PHE A 227 12.30 -4.14 -7.12
C PHE A 227 10.78 -4.13 -7.17
N LYS A 228 10.16 -5.21 -6.69
CA LYS A 228 8.70 -5.35 -6.61
C LYS A 228 8.24 -5.05 -5.19
N PHE A 229 7.39 -4.04 -5.06
CA PHE A 229 6.76 -3.65 -3.81
C PHE A 229 5.28 -4.01 -3.92
N HIS A 230 4.79 -4.93 -3.09
CA HIS A 230 3.37 -5.29 -3.08
C HIS A 230 2.51 -4.03 -2.86
N GLY A 231 1.90 -3.54 -3.95
CA GLY A 231 1.33 -2.19 -4.00
C GLY A 231 0.44 -1.87 -5.21
N ALA A 232 0.33 -2.73 -6.22
CA ALA A 232 -0.88 -2.69 -7.02
C ALA A 232 -2.00 -3.35 -6.20
N LYS A 233 -2.61 -2.59 -5.28
CA LYS A 233 -4.07 -2.59 -5.30
C LYS A 233 -4.49 -1.83 -6.56
N ALA A 234 -4.11 -2.35 -7.73
CA ALA A 234 -5.14 -2.52 -8.72
C ALA A 234 -6.21 -3.29 -7.94
N LYS A 235 -7.22 -2.57 -7.45
CA LYS A 235 -8.55 -3.05 -7.75
C LYS A 235 -8.56 -3.12 -9.28
N GLN A 236 -7.99 -4.18 -9.85
CA GLN A 236 -8.80 -4.95 -10.73
C GLN A 236 -10.07 -5.11 -9.90
N THR A 237 -11.14 -4.47 -10.34
CA THR A 237 -12.47 -4.97 -10.06
C THR A 237 -12.63 -6.30 -10.81
N ILE A 238 -11.67 -7.19 -10.62
CA ILE A 238 -11.85 -8.59 -10.47
C ILE A 238 -11.52 -8.68 -8.99
N GLN A 239 -12.56 -8.54 -8.13
CA GLN A 239 -12.44 -9.28 -6.88
C GLN A 239 -11.92 -10.65 -7.32
N PRO A 240 -10.86 -11.23 -6.73
CA PRO A 240 -10.74 -12.66 -6.88
C PRO A 240 -12.05 -13.16 -6.29
N THR A 241 -13.01 -13.45 -7.17
CA THR A 241 -13.85 -14.60 -7.07
C THR A 241 -12.85 -15.67 -6.73
N THR A 242 -12.60 -15.81 -5.43
CA THR A 242 -11.96 -16.96 -4.84
C THR A 242 -13.05 -17.99 -5.02
N ALA A 243 -13.29 -18.36 -6.28
CA ALA A 243 -14.25 -19.34 -6.65
C ALA A 243 -13.48 -20.62 -6.37
N ASP A 244 -13.91 -21.36 -5.37
CA ASP A 244 -13.43 -22.71 -5.25
C ASP A 244 -14.38 -23.55 -6.10
N SER A 245 -14.04 -23.72 -7.38
CA SER A 245 -14.86 -24.46 -8.36
C SER A 245 -15.10 -25.90 -7.94
N ARG A 246 -14.36 -26.40 -6.94
CA ARG A 246 -14.60 -27.70 -6.32
C ARG A 246 -15.87 -27.69 -5.49
N VAL A 247 -16.30 -26.57 -4.88
CA VAL A 247 -17.47 -26.51 -4.00
C VAL A 247 -18.76 -26.63 -4.83
N LEU A 248 -19.49 -27.74 -4.67
CA LEU A 248 -20.74 -27.99 -5.39
C LEU A 248 -21.94 -27.39 -4.67
N ALA A 249 -22.84 -26.69 -5.38
CA ALA A 249 -24.13 -26.28 -4.82
C ALA A 249 -25.07 -27.47 -4.64
N ARG A 250 -25.94 -27.42 -3.62
CA ARG A 250 -27.04 -28.37 -3.46
C ARG A 250 -28.32 -27.75 -4.03
N ASN A 251 -28.75 -28.19 -5.21
CA ASN A 251 -29.94 -27.67 -5.91
C ASN A 251 -29.98 -26.12 -5.98
N GLY A 252 -28.82 -25.51 -6.29
CA GLY A 252 -28.68 -24.04 -6.35
C GLY A 252 -28.54 -23.32 -5.00
N LYS A 253 -28.59 -24.05 -3.87
CA LYS A 253 -28.37 -23.50 -2.52
C LYS A 253 -26.96 -23.80 -2.02
N TRP A 254 -26.42 -22.87 -1.24
CA TRP A 254 -25.05 -22.93 -0.71
C TRP A 254 -24.98 -23.22 0.79
N GLN A 255 -26.09 -23.02 1.53
CA GLN A 255 -26.15 -23.31 2.96
C GLN A 255 -26.09 -24.82 3.24
N LEU A 256 -25.41 -25.18 4.32
CA LEU A 256 -25.31 -26.53 4.84
C LEU A 256 -26.64 -26.97 5.47
N THR A 257 -27.08 -28.17 5.11
CA THR A 257 -28.15 -28.86 5.87
C THR A 257 -27.62 -29.35 7.22
N ASP A 258 -28.50 -29.71 8.15
CA ASP A 258 -28.09 -30.26 9.44
C ASP A 258 -27.27 -31.55 9.28
N ARG A 259 -27.60 -32.37 8.27
CA ARG A 259 -26.87 -33.58 7.92
C ARG A 259 -25.49 -33.29 7.34
N GLU A 260 -25.36 -32.29 6.47
CA GLU A 260 -24.06 -31.86 5.95
C GLU A 260 -23.21 -31.23 7.06
N TRP A 261 -23.82 -30.43 7.92
CA TRP A 261 -23.17 -29.80 9.06
C TRP A 261 -22.63 -30.84 10.05
N ALA A 262 -23.41 -31.87 10.40
CA ALA A 262 -22.99 -32.92 11.32
C ALA A 262 -21.70 -33.65 10.89
N VAL A 263 -21.43 -33.70 9.57
CA VAL A 263 -20.19 -34.30 9.03
C VAL A 263 -19.06 -33.28 8.91
N VAL A 264 -19.39 -32.02 8.61
CA VAL A 264 -18.41 -30.93 8.43
C VAL A 264 -17.89 -30.40 9.78
N GLU A 265 -18.73 -30.34 10.80
CA GLU A 265 -18.43 -29.78 12.12
C GLU A 265 -17.21 -30.44 12.79
N PRO A 266 -17.09 -31.78 12.87
CA PRO A 266 -15.92 -32.43 13.48
C PRO A 266 -14.60 -32.05 12.79
N LEU A 267 -14.60 -31.88 11.46
CA LEU A 267 -13.40 -31.52 10.69
C LEU A 267 -12.88 -30.12 11.05
N ILE A 268 -13.79 -29.23 11.44
CA ILE A 268 -13.48 -27.85 11.82
C ILE A 268 -13.06 -27.80 13.29
N HIS A 269 -13.66 -28.61 14.16
CA HIS A 269 -13.36 -28.64 15.60
C HIS A 269 -12.09 -29.44 15.95
N THR A 270 -11.55 -30.27 15.05
CA THR A 270 -10.26 -30.92 15.29
C THR A 270 -9.09 -29.93 15.21
N ILE A 271 -8.48 -29.69 16.37
CA ILE A 271 -7.14 -29.13 16.68
C ILE A 271 -7.19 -27.81 17.47
N GLY A 272 -6.94 -27.95 18.77
CA GLY A 272 -6.33 -26.92 19.62
C GLY A 272 -7.27 -25.89 20.21
N VAL A 273 -7.99 -26.27 21.27
CA VAL A 273 -8.52 -25.32 22.27
C VAL A 273 -7.32 -24.59 22.90
N ARG A 274 -6.79 -23.56 22.22
CA ARG A 274 -5.79 -22.66 22.77
C ARG A 274 -6.51 -21.54 23.53
N ARG A 275 -6.25 -21.51 24.84
CA ARG A 275 -6.52 -20.44 25.82
C ARG A 275 -6.91 -19.10 25.18
N GLY A 276 -8.21 -18.82 25.16
CA GLY A 276 -8.77 -17.57 24.67
C GLY A 276 -10.26 -17.50 24.97
N ARG A 277 -10.82 -16.28 24.93
CA ARG A 277 -12.27 -16.04 25.11
C ARG A 277 -13.05 -16.89 24.07
N PRO A 278 -14.12 -17.60 24.48
CA PRO A 278 -14.96 -18.35 23.55
C PRO A 278 -15.39 -17.47 22.38
N SER A 279 -15.34 -18.02 21.15
CA SER A 279 -15.88 -17.33 19.98
C SER A 279 -17.38 -17.10 20.21
N THR A 280 -17.83 -15.85 20.13
CA THR A 280 -19.25 -15.48 20.23
C THR A 280 -20.03 -15.73 18.93
N HIS A 281 -19.36 -16.18 17.88
CA HIS A 281 -19.94 -16.34 16.55
C HIS A 281 -20.31 -17.80 16.30
N ASP A 282 -21.49 -18.01 15.71
CA ASP A 282 -21.94 -19.31 15.23
C ASP A 282 -21.03 -19.80 14.08
N LEU A 283 -20.31 -20.89 14.34
CA LEU A 283 -19.36 -21.46 13.39
C LEU A 283 -20.05 -21.98 12.13
N ARG A 284 -21.27 -22.50 12.24
CA ARG A 284 -22.03 -22.98 11.08
C ARG A 284 -22.29 -21.83 10.12
N GLN A 285 -22.77 -20.72 10.65
CA GLN A 285 -23.06 -19.53 9.85
C GLN A 285 -21.80 -18.96 9.21
N ILE A 286 -20.65 -18.97 9.91
CA ILE A 286 -19.36 -18.58 9.32
C ILE A 286 -19.01 -19.48 8.13
N ILE A 287 -19.21 -20.79 8.24
CA ILE A 287 -18.91 -21.74 7.18
C ILE A 287 -19.90 -21.61 6.01
N ASP A 288 -21.18 -21.40 6.27
CA ASP A 288 -22.17 -21.08 5.25
C ASP A 288 -21.78 -19.84 4.46
N CYS A 289 -21.35 -18.76 5.12
CA CYS A 289 -20.83 -17.56 4.47
C CYS A 289 -19.60 -17.85 3.60
N ILE A 290 -18.71 -18.74 4.04
CA ILE A 290 -17.51 -19.15 3.29
C ILE A 290 -17.91 -19.97 2.06
N ILE A 291 -18.77 -20.97 2.20
CA ILE A 291 -19.26 -21.81 1.10
C ILE A 291 -20.01 -20.96 0.07
N GLU A 292 -20.88 -20.05 0.52
CA GLU A 292 -21.62 -19.16 -0.36
C GLU A 292 -20.69 -18.16 -1.08
N LYS A 293 -19.69 -17.60 -0.38
CA LYS A 293 -18.67 -16.74 -1.00
C LYS A 293 -17.94 -17.46 -2.13
N LEU A 294 -17.49 -18.68 -1.85
CA LEU A 294 -16.58 -19.42 -2.73
C LEU A 294 -17.34 -20.16 -3.84
N GLY A 295 -18.57 -20.57 -3.59
CA GLY A 295 -19.41 -21.25 -4.55
C GLY A 295 -20.21 -20.31 -5.45
N ALA A 296 -20.85 -19.29 -4.86
CA ALA A 296 -21.70 -18.34 -5.59
C ALA A 296 -20.92 -17.14 -6.13
N CYS A 297 -19.59 -17.10 -5.98
CA CYS A 297 -18.74 -16.00 -6.42
C CYS A 297 -19.09 -14.63 -5.82
N LYS A 298 -19.86 -14.58 -4.72
CA LYS A 298 -20.28 -13.33 -4.06
C LYS A 298 -19.09 -12.63 -3.43
N SER A 299 -19.22 -11.38 -3.03
CA SER A 299 -18.22 -10.66 -2.23
C SER A 299 -18.39 -10.93 -0.73
N TRP A 300 -17.35 -10.72 0.07
CA TRP A 300 -17.47 -10.76 1.53
C TRP A 300 -18.42 -9.67 2.07
N HIS A 301 -18.77 -8.68 1.24
CA HIS A 301 -19.77 -7.67 1.57
C HIS A 301 -21.20 -8.23 1.52
N GLU A 302 -21.44 -9.19 0.64
CA GLU A 302 -22.79 -9.72 0.37
C GLU A 302 -23.16 -10.90 1.28
N VAL A 303 -22.19 -11.65 1.80
CA VAL A 303 -22.47 -12.91 2.53
C VAL A 303 -22.44 -12.81 4.06
N GLY A 304 -21.76 -11.80 4.65
CA GLY A 304 -21.31 -11.90 6.05
C GLY A 304 -21.85 -10.85 7.04
N GLY A 305 -22.61 -9.86 6.59
CA GLY A 305 -22.89 -8.64 7.36
C GLY A 305 -23.59 -8.85 8.71
N ALA A 306 -24.47 -9.86 8.81
CA ALA A 306 -25.25 -10.14 10.02
C ALA A 306 -24.60 -11.16 10.97
N VAL A 307 -23.64 -11.95 10.48
CA VAL A 307 -23.08 -13.12 11.19
C VAL A 307 -21.79 -12.78 11.92
N ALA A 308 -20.86 -12.13 11.24
CA ALA A 308 -19.55 -11.76 11.79
C ALA A 308 -18.90 -10.68 10.93
N THR A 309 -17.92 -9.96 11.49
CA THR A 309 -17.17 -9.01 10.67
C THR A 309 -16.42 -9.73 9.53
N LYS A 310 -16.28 -9.06 8.38
CA LYS A 310 -15.63 -9.62 7.17
C LYS A 310 -14.23 -10.17 7.45
N SER A 311 -13.50 -9.52 8.35
CA SER A 311 -12.17 -9.94 8.78
C SER A 311 -12.20 -11.27 9.53
N VAL A 312 -13.22 -11.52 10.36
CA VAL A 312 -13.41 -12.77 11.09
C VAL A 312 -13.65 -13.91 10.10
N ILE A 313 -14.62 -13.78 9.20
CA ILE A 313 -14.97 -14.83 8.21
C ILE A 313 -13.77 -15.13 7.31
N ALA A 314 -13.09 -14.11 6.79
CA ALA A 314 -11.91 -14.28 5.94
C ALA A 314 -10.71 -14.91 6.68
N ASN A 315 -10.55 -14.63 7.99
CA ASN A 315 -9.50 -15.23 8.80
C ASN A 315 -9.80 -16.71 9.11
N TYR A 316 -11.06 -17.09 9.33
CA TYR A 316 -11.45 -18.50 9.49
C TYR A 316 -11.12 -19.31 8.23
N HIS A 317 -11.56 -18.84 7.05
CA HIS A 317 -11.25 -19.50 5.79
C HIS A 317 -9.73 -19.60 5.56
N ARG A 318 -8.99 -18.51 5.77
CA ARG A 318 -7.52 -18.51 5.61
C ARG A 318 -6.87 -19.56 6.51
N ARG A 319 -7.22 -19.61 7.80
CA ARG A 319 -6.65 -20.58 8.74
C ARG A 319 -6.91 -22.01 8.30
N MET A 320 -8.15 -22.34 7.93
CA MET A 320 -8.52 -23.69 7.47
C MET A 320 -7.80 -24.09 6.18
N ARG A 321 -7.56 -23.14 5.28
CA ARG A 321 -6.79 -23.42 4.06
C ARG A 321 -5.30 -23.59 4.35
N ASP A 322 -4.75 -22.75 5.22
CA ASP A 322 -3.32 -22.79 5.58
C ASP A 322 -2.97 -24.07 6.37
N ASP A 323 -3.95 -24.68 7.07
CA ASP A 323 -3.80 -25.95 7.80
C ASP A 323 -4.45 -27.18 7.12
N GLY A 324 -4.93 -27.03 5.88
CA GLY A 324 -5.48 -28.13 5.07
C GLY A 324 -6.88 -28.62 5.45
N ARG A 325 -7.52 -28.06 6.49
CA ARG A 325 -8.90 -28.40 6.87
C ARG A 325 -9.92 -28.01 5.80
N TRP A 326 -9.68 -26.92 5.08
CA TRP A 326 -10.61 -26.47 4.04
C TRP A 326 -10.74 -27.51 2.92
N GLU A 327 -9.63 -28.08 2.48
CA GLU A 327 -9.59 -29.13 1.46
C GLU A 327 -10.40 -30.36 1.90
N ARG A 328 -10.27 -30.75 3.17
CA ARG A 328 -11.03 -31.87 3.74
C ARG A 328 -12.53 -31.59 3.79
N VAL A 329 -12.91 -30.37 4.20
CA VAL A 329 -14.32 -29.93 4.20
C VAL A 329 -14.91 -29.99 2.80
N VAL A 330 -14.20 -29.47 1.79
CA VAL A 330 -14.66 -29.49 0.39
C VAL A 330 -14.82 -30.91 -0.14
N THR A 331 -13.84 -31.79 0.11
CA THR A 331 -13.90 -33.19 -0.33
C THR A 331 -15.13 -33.90 0.23
N VAL A 332 -15.31 -33.88 1.55
CA VAL A 332 -16.42 -34.58 2.23
C VAL A 332 -17.77 -33.98 1.85
N LEU A 333 -17.87 -32.65 1.77
CA LEU A 333 -19.10 -31.99 1.38
C LEU A 333 -19.54 -32.36 -0.05
N ASN A 334 -18.57 -32.48 -0.97
CA ASN A 334 -18.85 -32.86 -2.34
C ASN A 334 -19.26 -34.33 -2.49
N GLU A 335 -18.66 -35.24 -1.72
CA GLU A 335 -19.05 -36.65 -1.68
C GLU A 335 -20.52 -36.79 -1.27
N ILE A 336 -20.92 -36.11 -0.18
CA ILE A 336 -22.31 -36.09 0.30
C ILE A 336 -23.25 -35.52 -0.77
N ARG A 337 -22.87 -34.39 -1.39
CA ARG A 337 -23.71 -33.73 -2.40
C ARG A 337 -23.81 -34.51 -3.71
N ARG A 338 -22.81 -35.31 -4.06
CA ARG A 338 -22.84 -36.20 -5.25
C ARG A 338 -23.70 -37.44 -5.00
N ALA A 339 -23.58 -38.05 -3.82
CA ALA A 339 -24.39 -39.21 -3.44
C ALA A 339 -25.90 -38.92 -3.35
N HIS A 340 -26.29 -37.64 -3.19
CA HIS A 340 -27.67 -37.18 -3.20
C HIS A 340 -28.19 -36.74 -4.58
N ARG A 341 -27.35 -36.75 -5.63
CA ARG A 341 -27.73 -36.41 -7.02
C ARG A 341 -27.94 -37.63 -7.92
N SER A 342 -27.41 -38.79 -7.54
CA SER A 342 -27.79 -40.12 -8.07
C SER A 342 -29.05 -40.60 -7.37
#